data_AF-A0A2V5XG42-F1
#
_entry.id   AF-A0A2V5XG42-F1
#
_cell.length_a   1.000
_cell.length_b   1.000
_cell.length_c   1.000
_cell.angle_alpha   90.00
_cell.angle_beta   90.00
_cell.angle_gamma   90.00
#
_symmetry.space_group_name_H-M   'P 1'
#
loop_
_entity.id
_entity.type
_entity.pdbx_description
1 polymer ?
#
loop_
_entity_poly.entity_id
_entity_poly.type
_entity_poly.pdbx_seq_one_letter_code
_entity_poly.pdbx_strand_id
1 'polypeptide(L)'
;FLRARKRSQASRILNDLRMIDSAVDQYAIETNRKTGDVVKVADWTNYLKKDSLLYNNGKSLLGTAYGDQTVDTIPQVPGSDLAVLSDVANTGFWSPYGP
;
A
#
# COMPACT_ATOMS: atom_id res chain seq x y z
N PHE A 1 -20.03 -14.23 -8.55
CA PHE A 1 -19.25 -13.19 -9.27
C PHE A 1 -18.80 -12.04 -8.37
N LEU A 2 -19.66 -11.44 -7.55
CA LEU A 2 -19.30 -10.28 -6.72
C LEU A 2 -18.19 -10.56 -5.68
N ARG A 3 -18.28 -11.67 -4.93
CA ARG A 3 -17.25 -12.06 -3.95
C ARG A 3 -15.89 -12.36 -4.59
N ALA A 4 -15.88 -13.03 -5.75
CA ALA A 4 -14.66 -13.30 -6.49
C ALA A 4 -13.97 -12.02 -6.97
N ARG A 5 -14.75 -11.04 -7.45
CA ARG A 5 -14.23 -9.70 -7.80
C ARG A 5 -13.61 -9.01 -6.59
N LYS A 6 -14.33 -8.94 -5.46
CA LYS A 6 -13.79 -8.36 -4.23
C LYS A 6 -12.51 -9.07 -3.78
N ARG A 7 -12.44 -10.40 -3.91
CA ARG A 7 -11.24 -11.16 -3.55
C ARG A 7 -10.04 -10.76 -4.42
N SER A 8 -10.24 -10.61 -5.73
CA SER A 8 -9.20 -10.10 -6.64
C SER A 8 -8.79 -8.67 -6.30
N GLN A 9 -9.75 -7.82 -5.90
CA GLN A 9 -9.45 -6.47 -5.43
C GLN A 9 -8.58 -6.50 -4.16
N ALA A 10 -8.92 -7.34 -3.18
CA ALA A 10 -8.13 -7.49 -1.97
C ALA A 10 -6.69 -7.95 -2.26
N SER A 11 -6.51 -8.92 -3.17
CA SER A 11 -5.17 -9.37 -3.58
C SER A 11 -4.35 -8.28 -4.25
N ARG A 12 -5.00 -7.40 -5.02
CA ARG A 12 -4.32 -6.27 -5.65
C ARG A 12 -3.86 -5.24 -4.61
N ILE A 13 -4.73 -4.86 -3.68
CA ILE A 13 -4.38 -3.93 -2.59
C ILE A 13 -3.25 -4.49 -1.72
N LEU A 14 -3.26 -5.80 -1.44
CA LEU A 14 -2.18 -6.44 -0.70
C LEU A 14 -0.83 -6.37 -1.45
N ASN A 15 -0.86 -6.53 -2.78
CA ASN A 15 0.35 -6.35 -3.59
C ASN A 15 0.79 -4.89 -3.64
N ASP A 16 -0.15 -3.94 -3.68
CA ASP A 16 0.14 -2.52 -3.61
C ASP A 16 0.93 -2.19 -2.32
N LEU A 17 0.49 -2.73 -1.17
CA LEU A 17 1.18 -2.55 0.12
C LEU A 17 2.62 -3.09 0.12
N ARG A 18 2.85 -4.27 -0.48
CA ARG A 18 4.19 -4.84 -0.65
C ARG A 18 5.09 -3.97 -1.54
N MET A 19 4.51 -3.39 -2.59
CA MET A 19 5.26 -2.50 -3.48
C MET A 19 5.63 -1.19 -2.77
N ILE A 20 4.72 -0.63 -1.97
CA ILE A 20 4.97 0.56 -1.16
C ILE A 20 6.11 0.31 -0.17
N ASP A 21 6.08 -0.82 0.54
CA ASP A 21 7.11 -1.25 1.50
C ASP A 21 8.51 -1.23 0.83
N SER A 22 8.65 -1.93 -0.30
CA SER A 22 9.91 -1.96 -1.06
C SER A 22 10.36 -0.58 -1.60
N ALA A 23 9.40 0.29 -1.96
CA ALA A 23 9.69 1.62 -2.47
C ALA A 23 10.20 2.56 -1.36
N VAL A 24 9.62 2.45 -0.16
CA VAL A 24 10.05 3.21 1.02
C VAL A 24 11.46 2.81 1.42
N ASP A 25 11.76 1.51 1.45
CA ASP A 25 13.10 0.99 1.75
C ASP A 25 14.15 1.52 0.78
N GLN A 26 13.84 1.48 -0.53
CA GLN A 26 14.77 1.99 -1.54
C GLN A 26 14.99 3.50 -1.41
N TYR A 27 13.93 4.29 -1.23
CA TYR A 27 14.04 5.73 -1.01
C TYR A 27 14.89 6.05 0.23
N ALA A 28 14.70 5.30 1.32
CA ALA A 28 15.43 5.50 2.57
C ALA A 28 16.94 5.27 2.39
N ILE A 29 17.31 4.20 1.67
CA ILE A 29 18.71 3.88 1.34
C ILE A 29 19.35 4.98 0.50
N GLU A 30 18.66 5.44 -0.56
CA GLU A 30 19.22 6.43 -1.49
C GLU A 30 19.33 7.84 -0.89
N THR A 31 18.46 8.19 0.06
CA THR A 31 18.39 9.53 0.65
C THR A 31 18.91 9.61 2.08
N ASN A 32 19.56 8.54 2.58
CA ASN A 32 20.09 8.43 3.94
C ASN A 32 19.04 8.76 5.02
N ARG A 33 17.81 8.26 4.85
CA ARG A 33 16.76 8.37 5.88
C ARG A 33 16.99 7.35 6.98
N LYS A 34 16.54 7.71 8.17
CA LYS A 34 16.56 6.83 9.34
C LYS A 34 15.15 6.37 9.69
N THR A 35 15.06 5.33 10.51
CA THR A 35 13.82 4.86 11.14
C THR A 35 13.00 6.03 11.66
N GLY A 36 11.70 6.05 11.34
CA GLY A 36 10.79 7.11 11.79
C GLY A 36 10.76 8.37 10.90
N ASP A 37 11.64 8.49 9.91
CA ASP A 37 11.52 9.56 8.91
C ASP A 37 10.29 9.33 8.02
N VAL A 38 9.60 10.43 7.69
CA VAL A 38 8.43 10.42 6.80
C VAL A 38 8.89 10.41 5.33
N VAL A 39 8.33 9.50 4.55
CA VAL A 39 8.47 9.42 3.09
C VAL A 39 7.16 9.86 2.45
N LYS A 40 7.18 10.99 1.74
CA LYS A 40 5.96 11.57 1.17
C LYS A 40 5.44 10.73 0.02
N VAL A 41 4.14 10.84 -0.29
CA VAL A 41 3.53 10.19 -1.46
C VAL A 41 4.36 10.38 -2.73
N ALA A 42 4.69 11.63 -3.07
CA ALA A 42 5.44 11.95 -4.28
C ALA A 42 6.85 11.30 -4.31
N ASP A 43 7.43 10.99 -3.15
CA ASP A 43 8.76 10.40 -3.05
C ASP A 43 8.71 8.89 -3.34
N TRP A 44 7.90 8.13 -2.58
CA TRP A 44 7.84 6.68 -2.74
C TRP A 44 7.18 6.27 -4.06
N THR A 45 6.26 7.09 -4.61
CA THR A 45 5.65 6.76 -5.91
C THR A 45 6.65 6.73 -7.05
N ASN A 46 7.77 7.46 -6.96
CA ASN A 46 8.79 7.51 -8.02
C ASN A 46 9.54 6.19 -8.20
N TYR A 47 9.49 5.29 -7.22
CA TYR A 47 10.12 3.97 -7.25
C TYR A 47 9.19 2.88 -7.80
N LEU A 48 7.97 3.25 -8.17
CA LEU A 48 6.98 2.34 -8.73
C LEU A 48 7.02 2.35 -10.26
N LYS A 49 6.47 1.29 -10.85
CA LYS A 49 6.35 1.20 -12.31
C LYS A 49 5.60 2.42 -12.87
N LYS A 50 6.25 3.14 -13.79
CA LYS A 50 5.64 4.27 -14.52
C LYS A 50 4.29 3.87 -15.11
N ASP A 51 3.37 4.83 -15.10
CA ASP A 51 1.98 4.69 -15.55
C ASP A 51 1.13 3.68 -14.77
N SER A 52 1.65 3.07 -13.69
CA SER A 52 0.83 2.28 -12.78
C SER A 52 -0.12 3.18 -11.97
N LEU A 53 -1.20 2.60 -11.45
CA LEU A 53 -2.16 3.34 -10.62
C LEU A 53 -1.47 4.00 -9.43
N LEU A 54 -0.65 3.24 -8.70
CA LEU A 54 0.09 3.74 -7.55
C LEU A 54 1.06 4.85 -7.92
N TYR A 55 1.83 4.69 -9.01
CA TYR A 55 2.72 5.74 -9.52
C TYR A 55 1.96 7.05 -9.79
N ASN A 56 0.78 6.94 -10.41
CA ASN A 56 0.03 8.11 -10.86
C ASN A 56 -0.65 8.90 -9.74
N ASN A 57 -1.12 8.24 -8.68
CA ASN A 57 -1.96 8.90 -7.68
C ASN A 57 -1.79 8.43 -6.24
N GLY A 58 -0.97 7.42 -5.97
CA GLY A 58 -0.77 6.87 -4.63
C GLY A 58 -2.05 6.33 -3.97
N LYS A 59 -3.02 5.88 -4.77
CA LYS A 59 -4.31 5.37 -4.30
C LYS A 59 -4.49 3.91 -4.63
N SER A 60 -5.27 3.23 -3.81
CA SER A 60 -5.76 1.89 -4.07
C SER A 60 -6.69 1.88 -5.28
N LEU A 61 -6.97 0.68 -5.79
CA LEU A 61 -7.97 0.49 -6.86
C LEU A 61 -9.38 0.96 -6.46
N LEU A 62 -9.66 1.12 -5.15
CA LEU A 62 -10.93 1.63 -4.63
C LEU A 62 -10.95 3.16 -4.48
N GLY A 63 -9.83 3.82 -4.77
CA GLY A 63 -9.69 5.28 -4.75
C GLY A 63 -9.24 5.86 -3.40
N THR A 64 -9.02 5.01 -2.40
CA THR A 64 -8.50 5.44 -1.08
C THR A 64 -7.01 5.73 -1.18
N ALA A 65 -6.55 6.84 -0.62
CA ALA A 65 -5.13 7.18 -0.58
C ALA A 65 -4.38 6.34 0.47
N TYR A 66 -3.19 5.86 0.13
CA TYR A 66 -2.29 5.22 1.10
C TYR A 66 -1.59 6.23 2.01
N GLY A 67 -1.39 7.46 1.51
CA GLY A 67 -0.77 8.54 2.27
C GLY A 67 0.75 8.42 2.40
N ASP A 68 1.31 9.32 3.19
CA ASP A 68 2.73 9.30 3.52
C ASP A 68 3.06 8.04 4.33
N GLN A 69 4.26 7.52 4.13
CA GLN A 69 4.78 6.34 4.82
C GLN A 69 5.89 6.74 5.78
N THR A 70 6.29 5.80 6.62
CA THR A 70 7.37 6.01 7.59
C THR A 70 8.40 4.91 7.43
N VAL A 71 9.68 5.28 7.41
CA VAL A 71 10.78 4.31 7.31
C VAL A 71 10.73 3.34 8.49
N ASP A 72 10.94 2.05 8.21
CA ASP A 72 10.84 0.92 9.14
C ASP A 72 9.44 0.75 9.79
N THR A 73 8.39 1.23 9.13
CA THR A 73 7.00 0.98 9.52
C THR A 73 6.27 0.25 8.42
N ILE A 74 5.67 -0.90 8.74
CA ILE A 74 4.92 -1.72 7.77
C ILE A 74 3.70 -0.94 7.28
N PRO A 75 3.54 -0.71 5.96
CA PRO A 75 2.36 -0.06 5.39
C PRO A 75 1.08 -0.78 5.80
N GLN A 76 0.00 -0.03 6.03
CA GLN A 76 -1.26 -0.62 6.49
C GLN A 76 -2.34 -0.49 5.41
N VAL A 77 -3.20 -1.51 5.30
CA VAL A 77 -4.39 -1.42 4.47
C VAL A 77 -5.27 -0.25 4.93
N PRO A 78 -5.71 0.66 4.04
CA PRO A 78 -6.58 1.74 4.44
C PRO A 78 -7.89 1.22 5.06
N GLY A 79 -8.33 1.81 6.17
CA GLY A 79 -9.49 1.32 6.93
C GLY A 79 -10.79 1.26 6.13
N SER A 80 -11.00 2.19 5.17
CA SER A 80 -12.15 2.16 4.26
C SER A 80 -12.13 0.96 3.33
N ASP A 81 -10.96 0.60 2.79
CA ASP A 81 -10.79 -0.55 1.89
C ASP A 81 -10.94 -1.87 2.65
N LEU A 82 -10.37 -1.92 3.87
CA LEU A 82 -10.54 -3.05 4.78
C LEU A 82 -12.03 -3.29 5.08
N ALA A 83 -12.79 -2.24 5.38
CA ALA A 83 -14.22 -2.34 5.65
C ALA A 83 -15.01 -2.89 4.45
N VAL A 84 -14.73 -2.37 3.24
CA VAL A 84 -15.40 -2.78 1.99
C VAL A 84 -15.13 -4.26 1.63
N LEU A 85 -13.95 -4.78 1.99
CA LEU A 85 -13.46 -6.10 1.61
C LEU A 85 -13.52 -7.15 2.73
N SER A 86 -14.02 -6.78 3.90
CA SER A 86 -14.09 -7.64 5.09
C SER A 86 -14.87 -8.96 4.88
N ASP A 87 -15.81 -9.00 3.93
CA ASP A 87 -16.58 -10.20 3.57
C ASP A 87 -15.79 -11.26 2.79
N VAL A 88 -14.58 -10.92 2.32
CA VAL A 88 -13.71 -11.79 1.52
C VAL A 88 -12.25 -11.78 1.94
N ALA A 89 -11.84 -10.91 2.86
CA ALA A 89 -10.45 -10.73 3.28
C ALA A 89 -10.38 -10.49 4.80
N ASN A 90 -10.08 -11.56 5.54
CA ASN A 90 -9.94 -11.56 6.99
C ASN A 90 -8.55 -11.08 7.44
N THR A 91 -8.33 -10.95 8.75
CA THR A 91 -7.05 -10.51 9.33
C THR A 91 -5.85 -11.33 8.83
N GLY A 92 -6.00 -12.65 8.75
CA GLY A 92 -4.94 -13.54 8.26
C GLY A 92 -4.55 -13.30 6.80
N PHE A 93 -5.48 -12.79 5.97
CA PHE A 93 -5.17 -12.41 4.59
C PHE A 93 -4.31 -11.15 4.51
N TRP A 94 -4.54 -10.19 5.40
CA TRP A 94 -3.85 -8.91 5.37
C TRP A 94 -2.47 -8.96 6.02
N SER A 95 -2.19 -9.95 6.86
CA SER A 95 -0.90 -10.07 7.56
C SER A 95 0.31 -10.00 6.60
N PRO A 96 1.35 -9.20 6.91
CA PRO A 96 1.52 -8.33 8.09
C PRO A 96 0.94 -6.90 7.95
N TYR A 97 0.27 -6.59 6.84
CA TYR A 97 -0.25 -5.27 6.47
C TYR A 97 -1.68 -4.97 6.96
N GLY A 98 -2.21 -5.82 7.86
CA GLY A 98 -3.51 -5.64 8.50
C GLY A 98 -3.36 -4.98 9.88
N PRO A 99 -4.45 -4.40 10.41
CA PRO A 99 -4.45 -3.74 11.72
C PRO A 99 -4.08 -4.68 12.88
#